data_AF-E3LLU2-F1
#
_entry.id   AF-E3LLU2-F1
#
_cell.length_a   1.000
_cell.length_b   1.000
_cell.length_c   1.000
_cell.angle_alpha   90.00
_cell.angle_beta   90.00
_cell.angle_gamma   90.00
#
_symmetry.space_group_name_H-M   'P 1'
#
loop_
_entity.id
_entity.type
_entity.pdbx_description
1 polymer ?
#
loop_
_entity_poly.entity_id
_entity_poly.type
_entity_poly.pdbx_seq_one_letter_code
_entity_poly.pdbx_strand_id
1 'polypeptide(L)' 'MSRIVFVFVLVAALFVSGFCEHKPVELIRSCGRALAHRIDRVCGLPCMAEFDFSTLACTTGVSDSQLSELCCPTQ' A
#
# COMPACT_ATOMS: atom_id res chain seq x y z
N MET A 1 46.20 -1.98 7.02
CA MET A 1 44.88 -2.44 7.49
C MET A 1 43.72 -1.50 7.10
N SER A 2 43.94 -0.34 6.45
CA SER A 2 42.86 0.64 6.20
C SER A 2 42.04 0.47 4.91
N ARG A 3 42.58 -0.11 3.83
CA ARG A 3 41.89 -0.11 2.53
C ARG A 3 40.75 -1.13 2.44
N ILE A 4 40.97 -2.33 2.98
CA ILE A 4 39.99 -3.42 2.95
C ILE A 4 38.77 -3.07 3.82
N VAL A 5 39.00 -2.49 5.00
CA VAL A 5 37.93 -2.04 5.90
C VAL A 5 37.11 -0.92 5.25
N PHE A 6 37.77 0.03 4.58
CA PHE A 6 37.09 1.12 3.87
C PHE A 6 36.22 0.60 2.71
N VAL A 7 36.72 -0.39 1.95
CA VAL A 7 35.94 -1.03 0.89
C VAL A 7 34.74 -1.78 1.45
N PHE A 8 34.89 -2.50 2.57
CA PHE A 8 33.77 -3.19 3.22
C PHE A 8 32.68 -2.22 3.71
N VAL A 9 33.07 -1.08 4.28
CA VAL A 9 32.13 -0.05 4.73
C VAL A 9 31.38 0.57 3.56
N LEU A 10 32.06 0.85 2.44
CA LEU A 10 31.42 1.38 1.23
C LEU A 10 30.43 0.39 0.61
N VAL A 11 30.78 -0.90 0.56
CA VAL A 11 29.88 -1.94 0.05
C VAL A 11 28.67 -2.10 0.97
N ALA A 12 28.86 -2.13 2.30
CA ALA A 12 27.77 -2.20 3.25
C ALA A 12 26.80 -1.01 3.13
N ALA A 13 27.32 0.21 2.96
CA ALA A 13 26.51 1.40 2.77
C ALA A 13 25.65 1.35 1.49
N LEU A 14 26.20 0.84 0.39
CA LEU A 14 25.48 0.66 -0.88
C LEU A 14 24.37 -0.40 -0.78
N PHE A 15 24.61 -1.48 -0.03
CA PHE A 15 23.59 -2.50 0.20
C PHE A 15 22.40 -1.98 1.02
N VAL A 16 22.64 -1.14 2.05
CA VAL A 16 21.57 -0.58 2.89
C VAL A 16 20.65 0.35 2.08
N SER A 17 21.19 1.12 1.14
CA SER A 17 20.39 1.99 0.28
C SER A 17 19.51 1.24 -0.74
N GLY A 18 19.80 -0.03 -1.03
CA GLY A 18 19.03 -0.85 -1.96
C GLY A 18 17.73 -1.42 -1.41
N PHE A 19 17.53 -1.42 -0.09
CA PHE A 19 16.35 -2.01 0.55
C PHE A 19 15.24 -1.00 0.90
N CYS A 20 15.45 0.30 0.67
CA CYS A 20 14.39 1.30 0.82
C CYS A 20 13.63 1.51 -0.49
N GLU A 21 13.12 0.43 -1.08
CA GLU A 21 12.06 0.53 -2.08
C GLU A 21 10.73 0.72 -1.32
N HIS A 22 10.52 1.95 -0.85
CA HIS A 22 9.21 2.38 -0.36
C HIS A 22 8.29 2.40 -1.57
N LYS A 23 7.68 1.24 -1.89
CA LYS A 23 6.67 1.14 -2.94
C LYS A 23 5.68 2.26 -2.69
N PRO A 24 5.55 3.24 -3.61
CA PRO A 24 4.55 4.27 -3.43
C PRO A 24 3.21 3.55 -3.35
N VAL A 25 2.54 3.69 -2.21
CA VAL A 25 1.18 3.20 -2.04
C VAL A 25 0.36 3.92 -3.11
N GLU A 26 0.04 3.23 -4.20
CA GLU A 26 -0.76 3.79 -5.29
C GLU A 26 -2.18 3.99 -4.76
N LEU A 27 -2.43 5.21 -4.29
CA LEU A 27 -3.74 5.65 -3.82
C LEU A 27 -4.63 5.86 -5.05
N ILE A 28 -5.60 4.97 -5.24
CA ILE A 28 -6.50 5.05 -6.38
C ILE A 28 -7.81 5.67 -5.90
N ARG A 29 -8.09 6.86 -6.42
CA ARG A 29 -9.37 7.55 -6.21
C ARG A 29 -10.43 6.86 -7.04
N SER A 30 -11.39 6.23 -6.36
CA SER A 30 -12.53 5.60 -7.00
C SER A 30 -13.79 5.95 -6.23
N CYS A 31 -14.85 6.30 -6.97
CA CYS A 31 -16.10 6.79 -6.41
C CYS A 31 -17.28 5.99 -6.96
N GLY A 32 -18.36 5.85 -6.17
CA GLY A 32 -19.62 5.23 -6.60
C GLY A 32 -19.43 3.82 -7.17
N ARG A 33 -19.90 3.58 -8.41
CA ARG A 33 -19.82 2.26 -9.06
C ARG A 33 -18.40 1.77 -9.28
N ALA A 34 -17.45 2.65 -9.59
CA ALA A 34 -16.06 2.26 -9.81
C ALA A 34 -15.44 1.71 -8.52
N LEU A 35 -15.78 2.32 -7.38
CA LEU A 35 -15.36 1.83 -6.07
C LEU A 35 -16.03 0.50 -5.72
N ALA A 36 -17.34 0.39 -5.93
CA ALA A 36 -18.07 -0.85 -5.67
C ALA A 36 -17.50 -2.04 -6.46
N HIS A 37 -17.17 -1.84 -7.74
CA HIS A 37 -16.52 -2.87 -8.57
C HIS A 37 -15.10 -3.18 -8.08
N ARG A 38 -14.40 -2.21 -7.48
CA ARG A 38 -13.07 -2.40 -6.90
C ARG A 38 -13.14 -3.23 -5.62
N ILE A 39 -14.10 -2.92 -4.75
CA ILE A 39 -14.41 -3.69 -3.54
C ILE A 39 -14.79 -5.12 -3.92
N ASP A 40 -15.66 -5.30 -4.92
CA ASP A 40 -16.06 -6.62 -5.39
C ASP A 40 -14.87 -7.43 -5.94
N ARG A 41 -13.94 -6.79 -6.66
CA ARG A 41 -12.70 -7.47 -7.10
C ARG A 41 -11.74 -7.84 -5.98
N VAL A 42 -11.58 -6.98 -4.97
CA VAL A 42 -10.59 -7.18 -3.89
C VAL A 42 -11.15 -8.08 -2.79
N CYS A 43 -12.43 -7.93 -2.46
CA CYS A 43 -13.07 -8.64 -1.36
C CYS A 43 -14.04 -9.75 -1.82
N GLY A 44 -14.59 -9.70 -3.03
CA GLY A 44 -15.65 -10.63 -3.48
C GLY A 44 -16.98 -10.50 -2.75
N LEU A 45 -17.09 -9.55 -1.81
CA LEU A 45 -18.19 -9.34 -0.90
C LEU A 45 -18.41 -7.83 -0.72
N PRO A 46 -19.63 -7.40 -0.38
CA PRO A 46 -19.89 -6.00 -0.04
C PRO A 46 -19.06 -5.56 1.18
N CYS A 47 -18.62 -4.30 1.15
CA CYS A 47 -17.84 -3.69 2.21
C CYS A 47 -18.54 -3.79 3.56
N MET A 48 -17.83 -4.26 4.60
CA MET A 48 -18.35 -4.33 5.97
C MET A 48 -17.89 -3.15 6.85
N ALA A 49 -17.31 -2.11 6.25
CA ALA A 49 -16.83 -0.94 6.98
C ALA A 49 -18.00 -0.22 7.70
N GLU A 50 -17.83 0.06 8.99
CA GLU A 50 -18.82 0.80 9.81
C GLU A 50 -18.86 2.31 9.52
N PHE A 51 -17.95 2.82 8.69
CA PHE A 51 -17.87 4.22 8.30
C PHE A 51 -18.09 4.39 6.80
N ASP A 52 -18.31 5.63 6.37
CA ASP A 52 -18.61 5.96 4.98
C ASP A 52 -17.34 5.89 4.09
N PHE A 53 -16.91 4.65 3.84
CA PHE A 53 -15.72 4.31 3.08
C PHE A 53 -15.78 4.87 1.65
N SER A 54 -16.98 4.99 1.09
CA SER A 54 -17.23 5.58 -0.22
C SER A 54 -16.70 7.00 -0.33
N THR A 55 -16.94 7.81 0.70
CA THR A 55 -16.49 9.20 0.76
C THR A 55 -14.98 9.30 0.94
N LEU A 56 -14.40 8.43 1.77
CA LEU A 56 -12.95 8.37 1.97
C LEU A 56 -12.22 7.99 0.67
N ALA A 57 -12.61 6.87 0.05
CA ALA A 57 -11.98 6.40 -1.18
C ALA A 57 -12.14 7.36 -2.35
N CYS A 58 -13.21 8.16 -2.35
CA CYS A 58 -13.41 9.20 -3.36
C CYS A 58 -12.55 10.45 -3.13
N THR A 59 -12.38 10.86 -1.87
CA THR A 59 -11.67 12.11 -1.51
C THR A 59 -10.16 11.91 -1.38
N THR A 60 -9.72 10.96 -0.56
CA THR A 60 -8.30 10.72 -0.30
C THR A 60 -7.69 9.76 -1.30
N GLY A 61 -8.49 8.84 -1.85
CA GLY A 61 -7.97 7.67 -2.57
C GLY A 61 -7.50 6.61 -1.58
N VAL A 62 -7.66 5.35 -1.96
CA VAL A 62 -7.33 4.21 -1.10
C VAL A 62 -6.65 3.14 -1.95
N SER A 63 -5.61 2.52 -1.40
CA SER A 63 -4.89 1.40 -2.03
C SER A 63 -5.64 0.08 -1.82
N ASP A 64 -5.31 -0.94 -2.60
CA ASP A 64 -6.00 -2.24 -2.49
C ASP A 64 -5.72 -2.95 -1.16
N SER A 65 -4.55 -2.75 -0.57
CA SER A 65 -4.22 -3.28 0.77
C SER A 65 -5.03 -2.60 1.86
N GLN A 66 -5.13 -1.27 1.82
CA GLN A 66 -6.01 -0.54 2.74
C GLN A 66 -7.47 -0.88 2.49
N LEU A 67 -7.87 -1.10 1.24
CA LEU A 67 -9.21 -1.55 0.90
C LEU A 67 -9.50 -2.88 1.60
N SER A 68 -8.64 -3.88 1.48
CA SER A 68 -8.84 -5.15 2.19
C SER A 68 -8.84 -5.00 3.71
N GLU A 69 -7.94 -4.20 4.28
CA GLU A 69 -7.84 -4.02 5.75
C GLU A 69 -9.05 -3.28 6.34
N LEU A 70 -9.52 -2.23 5.68
CA LEU A 70 -10.62 -1.40 6.21
C LEU A 70 -12.00 -1.96 5.85
N CYS A 71 -12.13 -2.58 4.68
CA CYS A 71 -13.42 -2.99 4.14
C CYS A 71 -13.74 -4.45 4.44
N CYS A 72 -12.71 -5.32 4.51
CA CYS A 72 -12.83 -6.78 4.56
C CYS A 72 -11.72 -7.43 5.41
N PRO A 73 -11.48 -7.00 6.67
CA PRO A 73 -10.33 -7.44 7.48
C PRO A 73 -10.34 -8.92 7.87
N THR A 74 -11.48 -9.60 7.79
CA THR A 74 -11.68 -10.95 8.32
C THR A 74 -11.78 -12.03 7.25
N GLN A 75 -11.20 -11.79 6.07
CA GLN A 75 -11.16 -12.79 5.00
C GLN A 75 -10.01 -13.78 5.18
#